data_AF-A0A2D9C4E8-F1
#
_entry.id   AF-A0A2D9C4E8-F1
#
_cell.length_a   1.000
_cell.length_b   1.000
_cell.length_c   1.000
_cell.angle_alpha   90.00
_cell.angle_beta   90.00
_cell.angle_gamma   90.00
#
_symmetry.space_group_name_H-M   'P 1'
#
loop_
_entity.id
_entity.type
_entity.pdbx_description
1 polymer ?
#
loop_
_entity_poly.entity_id
_entity_poly.type
_entity_poly.pdbx_seq_one_letter_code
_entity_poly.pdbx_strand_id
1 'polypeptide(L)'
;MVGMNSNFYSFYQGKPWKHHTNAVRNQYYGAASAPSKVQFVFNDAPIETKMFKTIELEGTKSWKAEMTSDLHSGLIEAEYFVPKEGVFYANTRRTVETGLGVDFSQISTQGLGDCSSTDFVGTTLTIFFIFPATVGLNPIVDIGDIAYFDDGTGTLAEIGPIQSISEPDVFGSGFIVIKNPAATPIATNFIFAAKNSVAESYGLRGHYNDVTLTNTDTTVVDLFAASSEIFKSYP
;
A
#
# COMPACT_ATOMS: atom_id res chain seq x y z
N MET A 1 4.17 40.43 -7.79
CA MET A 1 3.98 40.46 -6.32
C MET A 1 4.94 41.51 -5.77
N VAL A 2 4.58 42.23 -4.71
CA VAL A 2 5.42 43.30 -4.16
C VAL A 2 5.34 43.32 -2.64
N GLY A 3 6.50 43.48 -1.99
CA GLY A 3 6.57 43.78 -0.56
C GLY A 3 6.51 45.29 -0.34
N MET A 4 5.61 45.75 0.53
CA MET A 4 5.50 47.17 0.89
C MET A 4 5.15 47.29 2.38
N ASN A 5 5.93 48.09 3.11
CA ASN A 5 5.74 48.34 4.54
C ASN A 5 5.57 47.05 5.36
N SER A 6 6.52 46.12 5.22
CA SER A 6 6.54 44.80 5.89
C SER A 6 5.33 43.88 5.60
N ASN A 7 4.52 44.21 4.59
CA ASN A 7 3.40 43.39 4.16
C ASN A 7 3.64 42.90 2.73
N PHE A 8 3.19 41.68 2.44
CA PHE A 8 3.30 41.07 1.12
C PHE A 8 1.97 41.19 0.38
N TYR A 9 2.02 41.70 -0.86
CA TYR A 9 0.85 41.90 -1.70
C TYR A 9 0.98 41.22 -3.06
N SER A 10 -0.14 40.71 -3.56
CA SER A 10 -0.33 40.35 -4.97
C SER A 10 -1.58 41.04 -5.52
N PHE A 11 -1.78 41.00 -6.84
CA PHE A 11 -3.01 41.52 -7.45
C PHE A 11 -3.91 40.35 -7.85
N TYR A 12 -5.20 40.49 -7.58
CA TYR A 12 -6.23 39.54 -8.01
C TYR A 12 -7.46 40.32 -8.46
N GLN A 13 -7.93 40.07 -9.69
CA GLN A 13 -9.07 40.77 -10.29
C GLN A 13 -8.97 42.31 -10.20
N GLY A 14 -7.77 42.86 -10.42
CA GLY A 14 -7.52 44.31 -10.38
C GLY A 14 -7.49 44.93 -8.98
N LYS A 15 -7.62 44.15 -7.91
CA LYS A 15 -7.51 44.61 -6.52
C LYS A 15 -6.25 44.06 -5.84
N PRO A 16 -5.60 44.84 -4.96
CA PRO A 16 -4.50 44.32 -4.15
C PRO A 16 -5.03 43.33 -3.12
N TRP A 17 -4.38 42.17 -3.03
CA TRP A 17 -4.60 41.13 -2.05
C TRP A 17 -3.45 41.12 -1.04
N LYS A 18 -3.78 41.24 0.25
CA LYS A 18 -2.80 41.24 1.34
C LYS A 18 -2.60 39.82 1.86
N HIS A 19 -1.38 39.31 1.81
CA HIS A 19 -1.03 37.99 2.34
C HIS A 19 -0.73 38.04 3.84
N HIS A 20 -0.66 36.87 4.47
CA HIS A 20 -0.30 36.68 5.88
C HIS A 20 -1.21 37.39 6.90
N THR A 21 -2.47 37.67 6.53
CA THR A 21 -3.46 38.28 7.43
C THR A 21 -4.55 37.31 7.88
N ASN A 22 -4.63 36.14 7.26
CA ASN A 22 -5.67 35.16 7.53
C ASN A 22 -5.30 34.31 8.76
N ALA A 23 -6.29 34.01 9.61
CA ALA A 23 -6.13 33.03 10.70
C ALA A 23 -5.95 31.60 10.15
N VAL A 24 -6.62 31.29 9.04
CA VAL A 24 -6.50 30.03 8.32
C VAL A 24 -5.40 30.13 7.25
N ARG A 25 -4.42 29.22 7.31
CA ARG A 25 -3.34 29.11 6.32
C ARG A 25 -3.82 28.52 4.99
N ASN A 26 -2.99 28.62 3.96
CA ASN A 26 -3.23 28.13 2.60
C ASN A 26 -4.52 28.60 1.91
N GLN A 27 -5.07 29.73 2.34
CA GLN A 27 -6.18 30.42 1.66
C GLN A 27 -5.68 31.65 0.91
N TYR A 28 -5.96 31.69 -0.38
CA TYR A 28 -5.55 32.77 -1.27
C TYR A 28 -6.73 33.20 -2.13
N TYR A 29 -6.89 34.51 -2.33
CA TYR A 29 -7.86 35.08 -3.27
C TYR A 29 -9.34 34.70 -3.01
N GLY A 30 -9.70 34.44 -1.75
CA GLY A 30 -11.05 34.03 -1.36
C GLY A 30 -11.36 32.55 -1.64
N ALA A 31 -10.38 31.77 -2.11
CA ALA A 31 -10.52 30.33 -2.26
C ALA A 31 -10.40 29.61 -0.90
N ALA A 32 -10.99 28.41 -0.83
CA ALA A 32 -10.83 27.51 0.30
C ALA A 32 -9.37 27.07 0.48
N SER A 33 -9.06 26.55 1.67
CA SER A 33 -7.70 26.10 1.99
C SER A 33 -7.26 24.98 1.05
N ALA A 34 -6.06 25.10 0.50
CA ALA A 34 -5.43 24.07 -0.33
C ALA A 34 -4.34 23.30 0.44
N PRO A 35 -4.06 22.04 0.09
CA PRO A 35 -2.95 21.30 0.68
C PRO A 35 -1.58 21.90 0.30
N SER A 36 -0.65 21.92 1.25
CA SER A 36 0.77 22.17 0.98
C SER A 36 1.42 20.88 0.50
N LYS A 37 2.25 20.96 -0.56
CA LYS A 37 2.97 19.82 -1.11
C LYS A 37 4.46 20.12 -1.24
N VAL A 38 5.29 19.15 -0.86
CA VAL A 38 6.74 19.17 -1.07
C VAL A 38 7.11 17.86 -1.78
N GLN A 39 7.79 17.97 -2.91
CA GLN A 39 8.24 16.82 -3.69
C GLN A 39 9.76 16.80 -3.77
N PHE A 40 10.35 15.63 -3.54
CA PHE A 40 11.79 15.40 -3.63
C PHE A 40 12.07 13.94 -3.96
N VAL A 41 13.32 13.63 -4.33
CA VAL A 41 13.71 12.28 -4.73
C VAL A 41 14.89 11.81 -3.89
N PHE A 42 14.79 10.61 -3.33
CA PHE A 42 15.93 9.87 -2.79
C PHE A 42 16.57 9.04 -3.91
N ASN A 43 17.76 9.44 -4.37
CA ASN A 43 18.45 8.80 -5.51
C ASN A 43 19.95 8.61 -5.28
N ASP A 44 20.41 8.55 -4.03
CA ASP A 44 21.81 8.20 -3.75
C ASP A 44 22.17 6.88 -4.44
N ALA A 45 23.42 6.69 -4.90
CA ALA A 45 23.87 5.53 -5.68
C ALA A 45 22.88 5.00 -6.76
N PRO A 46 22.50 5.78 -7.78
CA PRO A 46 21.31 5.55 -8.62
C PRO A 46 21.32 4.26 -9.47
N ILE A 47 22.47 3.63 -9.65
CA ILE A 47 22.63 2.37 -10.41
C ILE A 47 22.28 1.15 -9.54
N GLU A 48 22.31 1.31 -8.22
CA GLU A 48 22.06 0.23 -7.29
C GLU A 48 20.57 0.13 -6.94
N THR A 49 20.04 -1.08 -6.99
CA THR A 49 18.71 -1.37 -6.43
C THR A 49 18.76 -1.28 -4.92
N LYS A 50 17.81 -0.55 -4.33
CA LYS A 50 17.75 -0.27 -2.89
C LYS A 50 16.39 -0.61 -2.32
N MET A 51 16.38 -0.65 -1.00
CA MET A 51 15.19 -0.80 -0.18
C MET A 51 15.07 0.43 0.73
N PHE A 52 13.96 1.14 0.63
CA PHE A 52 13.60 2.30 1.45
C PHE A 52 12.64 1.83 2.54
N LYS A 53 13.09 1.84 3.81
CA LYS A 53 12.33 1.24 4.94
C LYS A 53 11.49 2.23 5.72
N THR A 54 11.95 3.46 5.83
CA THR A 54 11.35 4.44 6.73
C THR A 54 11.25 5.80 6.05
N ILE A 55 10.36 6.64 6.58
CA ILE A 55 10.39 8.07 6.38
C ILE A 55 10.44 8.71 7.75
N GLU A 56 11.39 9.63 7.90
CA GLU A 56 11.58 10.44 9.10
C GLU A 56 11.40 11.90 8.72
N LEU A 57 10.56 12.61 9.46
CA LEU A 57 10.27 14.03 9.23
C LEU A 57 10.67 14.83 10.46
N GLU A 58 11.58 15.77 10.27
CA GLU A 58 11.89 16.79 11.28
C GLU A 58 10.98 17.99 11.05
N GLY A 59 10.09 18.26 12.00
CA GLY A 59 9.10 19.32 11.85
C GLY A 59 8.14 19.39 13.01
N THR A 60 7.13 20.25 12.90
CA THR A 60 6.13 20.46 13.94
C THR A 60 4.90 19.55 13.82
N LYS A 61 4.71 18.93 12.65
CA LYS A 61 3.57 18.06 12.31
C LYS A 61 4.00 16.91 11.41
N SER A 62 3.21 15.83 11.41
CA SER A 62 3.32 14.77 10.42
C SER A 62 2.71 15.19 9.07
N TRP A 63 3.19 14.57 8.00
CA TRP A 63 2.75 14.83 6.62
C TRP A 63 2.41 13.49 5.99
N LYS A 64 1.35 13.43 5.17
CA LYS A 64 1.08 12.25 4.33
C LYS A 64 2.24 12.10 3.34
N ALA A 65 2.83 10.91 3.23
CA ALA A 65 3.93 10.64 2.31
C ALA A 65 3.49 9.63 1.23
N GLU A 66 3.47 10.08 -0.02
CA GLU A 66 3.26 9.25 -1.21
C GLU A 66 4.62 8.97 -1.84
N MET A 67 4.90 7.70 -2.13
CA MET A 67 6.22 7.24 -2.59
C MET A 67 6.07 6.41 -3.86
N THR A 68 6.88 6.71 -4.86
CA THR A 68 6.89 5.96 -6.12
C THR A 68 8.32 5.65 -6.55
N SER A 69 8.59 4.38 -6.84
CA SER A 69 9.82 3.94 -7.50
C SER A 69 9.51 3.30 -8.85
N ASP A 70 10.56 2.84 -9.53
CA ASP A 70 10.47 2.06 -10.76
C ASP A 70 9.91 0.64 -10.56
N LEU A 71 9.93 0.12 -9.33
CA LEU A 71 9.50 -1.25 -9.04
C LEU A 71 8.23 -1.31 -8.19
N HIS A 72 8.05 -0.40 -7.22
CA HIS A 72 6.94 -0.43 -6.28
C HIS A 72 6.45 0.98 -5.95
N SER A 73 5.23 1.06 -5.40
CA SER A 73 4.69 2.27 -4.79
C SER A 73 4.40 2.06 -3.32
N GLY A 74 4.33 3.15 -2.56
CA GLY A 74 4.04 3.12 -1.15
C GLY A 74 3.32 4.38 -0.67
N LEU A 75 2.65 4.24 0.46
CA LEU A 75 1.84 5.28 1.05
C LEU A 75 1.97 5.22 2.57
N ILE A 76 2.22 6.37 3.19
CA ILE A 76 2.17 6.56 4.63
C ILE A 76 1.18 7.70 4.90
N GLU A 77 0.04 7.35 5.50
CA GLU A 77 -0.89 8.36 6.00
C GLU A 77 -0.30 9.12 7.19
N ALA A 78 -0.69 10.38 7.35
CA ALA A 78 -0.13 11.28 8.36
C ALA A 78 -0.30 10.73 9.81
N GLU A 79 -1.33 9.91 10.04
CA GLU A 79 -1.66 9.28 11.31
C GLU A 79 -0.73 8.11 11.67
N TYR A 80 -0.02 7.54 10.69
CA TYR A 80 0.93 6.45 10.95
C TYR A 80 2.29 6.93 11.44
N PHE A 81 2.55 8.23 11.37
CA PHE A 81 3.76 8.83 11.94
C PHE A 81 3.67 8.87 13.46
N VAL A 82 4.65 8.26 14.11
CA VAL A 82 4.79 8.26 15.56
C VAL A 82 5.94 9.19 15.93
N PRO A 83 5.74 10.17 16.84
CA PRO A 83 6.83 10.98 17.33
C PRO A 83 7.81 10.11 18.14
N LYS A 84 9.07 10.09 17.72
CA LYS A 84 10.18 9.42 18.40
C LYS A 84 11.34 10.40 18.46
N GLU A 85 11.88 10.65 19.64
CA GLU A 85 13.06 11.52 19.81
C GLU A 85 12.92 12.94 19.21
N GLY A 86 11.69 13.45 19.08
CA GLY A 86 11.42 14.76 18.49
C GLY A 86 11.28 14.76 16.95
N VAL A 87 11.38 13.59 16.31
CA VAL A 87 11.14 13.40 14.88
C VAL A 87 9.89 12.55 14.65
N PHE A 88 9.19 12.78 13.55
CA PHE A 88 8.06 11.94 13.15
C PHE A 88 8.58 10.75 12.36
N TYR A 89 8.42 9.54 12.90
CA TYR A 89 8.92 8.31 12.31
C TYR A 89 7.77 7.44 11.81
N ALA A 90 7.89 6.93 10.59
CA ALA A 90 7.00 5.90 10.06
C ALA A 90 7.75 4.90 9.18
N ASN A 91 7.29 3.65 9.20
CA ASN A 91 7.75 2.64 8.25
C ASN A 91 7.06 2.86 6.91
N THR A 92 7.81 2.68 5.83
CA THR A 92 7.23 2.62 4.49
C THR A 92 6.35 1.39 4.38
N ARG A 93 5.16 1.59 3.83
CA ARG A 93 4.18 0.55 3.59
C ARG A 93 3.76 0.63 2.13
N ARG A 94 3.53 -0.52 1.52
CA ARG A 94 2.89 -0.58 0.21
C ARG A 94 1.45 -0.09 0.33
N THR A 95 0.92 0.40 -0.78
CA THR A 95 -0.50 0.75 -0.88
C THR A 95 -1.35 -0.51 -0.64
N VAL A 96 -2.52 -0.31 -0.02
CA VAL A 96 -3.52 -1.37 0.06
C VAL A 96 -4.04 -1.61 -1.35
N GLU A 97 -3.66 -2.74 -1.93
CA GLU A 97 -4.25 -3.19 -3.20
C GLU A 97 -5.46 -4.09 -2.86
N THR A 98 -6.58 -3.87 -3.53
CA THR A 98 -7.82 -4.63 -3.32
C THR A 98 -8.35 -5.15 -4.65
N GLY A 99 -9.13 -6.23 -4.64
CA GLY A 99 -9.67 -6.75 -5.88
C GLY A 99 -8.58 -7.36 -6.76
N LEU A 100 -8.71 -7.13 -8.06
CA LEU A 100 -7.74 -7.51 -9.09
C LEU A 100 -6.62 -6.46 -9.27
N GLY A 101 -6.55 -5.43 -8.41
CA GLY A 101 -5.46 -4.45 -8.40
C GLY A 101 -4.18 -4.98 -7.73
N VAL A 102 -4.25 -6.14 -7.07
CA VAL A 102 -3.11 -6.78 -6.42
C VAL A 102 -2.08 -7.20 -7.46
N ASP A 103 -0.82 -6.85 -7.22
CA ASP A 103 0.29 -7.31 -8.05
C ASP A 103 0.61 -8.78 -7.74
N PHE A 104 0.11 -9.67 -8.60
CA PHE A 104 0.28 -11.11 -8.47
C PHE A 104 1.70 -11.62 -8.78
N SER A 105 2.61 -10.76 -9.27
CA SER A 105 4.02 -11.15 -9.52
C SER A 105 4.87 -11.21 -8.25
N GLN A 106 4.31 -10.82 -7.11
CA GLN A 106 4.99 -10.72 -5.84
C GLN A 106 5.12 -12.07 -5.13
N ILE A 107 6.17 -12.23 -4.32
CA ILE A 107 6.40 -13.44 -3.49
C ILE A 107 5.29 -13.67 -2.44
N SER A 108 4.52 -12.63 -2.12
CA SER A 108 3.34 -12.70 -1.26
C SER A 108 2.14 -13.40 -1.93
N THR A 109 2.25 -13.74 -3.22
CA THR A 109 1.24 -14.46 -4.00
C THR A 109 1.69 -15.89 -4.20
N GLN A 110 0.91 -16.83 -3.67
CA GLN A 110 1.30 -18.23 -3.58
C GLN A 110 0.23 -19.13 -4.18
N GLY A 111 0.66 -20.05 -5.04
CA GLY A 111 -0.22 -21.07 -5.62
C GLY A 111 -0.68 -22.08 -4.55
N LEU A 112 -1.98 -22.38 -4.58
CA LEU A 112 -2.60 -23.45 -3.78
C LEU A 112 -2.83 -24.71 -4.62
N GLY A 113 -3.07 -24.56 -5.94
CA GLY A 113 -3.23 -25.68 -6.87
C GLY A 113 -4.58 -25.67 -7.59
N ASP A 114 -4.81 -26.69 -8.41
CA ASP A 114 -6.04 -26.82 -9.19
C ASP A 114 -7.21 -27.25 -8.30
N CYS A 115 -8.35 -26.57 -8.46
CA CYS A 115 -9.61 -26.92 -7.84
C CYS A 115 -10.09 -28.27 -8.36
N SER A 116 -10.28 -29.23 -7.46
CA SER A 116 -10.88 -30.53 -7.78
C SER A 116 -12.40 -30.45 -7.80
N SER A 117 -12.99 -29.87 -6.76
CA SER A 117 -14.43 -29.66 -6.64
C SER A 117 -14.74 -28.54 -5.66
N THR A 118 -15.96 -28.00 -5.73
CA THR A 118 -16.47 -27.00 -4.80
C THR A 118 -17.78 -27.46 -4.19
N ASP A 119 -17.98 -27.13 -2.92
CA ASP A 119 -19.26 -27.31 -2.22
C ASP A 119 -19.72 -25.99 -1.63
N PHE A 120 -20.95 -25.58 -1.97
CA PHE A 120 -21.51 -24.30 -1.58
C PHE A 120 -22.77 -24.52 -0.74
N VAL A 121 -22.64 -24.30 0.57
CA VAL A 121 -23.71 -24.52 1.55
C VAL A 121 -24.02 -23.22 2.27
N GLY A 122 -25.23 -22.68 2.02
CA GLY A 122 -25.67 -21.42 2.62
C GLY A 122 -24.82 -20.24 2.15
N THR A 123 -23.93 -19.74 3.02
CA THR A 123 -22.98 -18.66 2.70
C THR A 123 -21.53 -19.12 2.71
N THR A 124 -21.28 -20.42 2.83
CA THR A 124 -19.94 -20.98 2.96
C THR A 124 -19.59 -21.79 1.72
N LEU A 125 -18.45 -21.44 1.11
CA LEU A 125 -17.83 -22.15 0.00
C LEU A 125 -16.65 -22.95 0.52
N THR A 126 -16.65 -24.25 0.25
CA THR A 126 -15.51 -25.14 0.47
C THR A 126 -14.91 -25.50 -0.88
N ILE A 127 -13.60 -25.31 -1.02
CA ILE A 127 -12.86 -25.66 -2.25
C ILE A 127 -11.94 -26.83 -1.90
N PHE A 128 -12.08 -27.92 -2.65
CA PHE A 128 -11.32 -29.14 -2.45
C PHE A 128 -10.16 -29.21 -3.43
N PHE A 129 -9.03 -29.68 -2.94
CA PHE A 129 -7.81 -29.92 -3.69
C PHE A 129 -7.41 -31.39 -3.57
N ILE A 130 -6.78 -31.92 -4.61
CA ILE A 130 -6.17 -33.25 -4.60
C ILE A 130 -4.68 -33.07 -4.80
N PHE A 131 -3.90 -33.47 -3.80
CA PHE A 131 -2.44 -33.47 -3.83
C PHE A 131 -1.90 -34.91 -3.82
N PRO A 132 -0.69 -35.13 -4.37
CA PRO A 132 0.06 -36.36 -4.05
C PRO A 132 0.26 -36.46 -2.53
N ALA A 133 0.18 -37.66 -1.96
CA ALA A 133 0.24 -37.89 -0.50
C ALA A 133 1.52 -37.40 0.21
N THR A 134 2.51 -36.91 -0.52
CA THR A 134 3.76 -36.32 -0.01
C THR A 134 3.81 -34.80 -0.07
N VAL A 135 2.77 -34.13 -0.59
CA VAL A 135 2.71 -32.68 -0.78
C VAL A 135 1.51 -32.11 -0.01
N GLY A 136 1.80 -31.21 0.93
CA GLY A 136 0.81 -30.45 1.71
C GLY A 136 0.22 -29.27 0.95
N LEU A 137 -0.73 -28.57 1.56
CA LEU A 137 -1.07 -27.22 1.10
C LEU A 137 0.15 -26.31 1.32
N ASN A 138 0.23 -25.23 0.55
CA ASN A 138 1.35 -24.31 0.65
C ASN A 138 1.37 -23.68 2.07
N PRO A 139 2.39 -23.96 2.90
CA PRO A 139 2.39 -23.54 4.31
C PRO A 139 2.57 -22.03 4.48
N ILE A 140 2.80 -21.32 3.38
CA ILE A 140 2.92 -19.86 3.37
C ILE A 140 1.53 -19.21 3.38
N VAL A 141 0.46 -19.91 3.02
CA VAL A 141 -0.91 -19.33 3.04
C VAL A 141 -1.52 -19.45 4.43
N ASP A 142 -2.04 -18.33 4.94
CA ASP A 142 -2.61 -18.23 6.28
C ASP A 142 -4.12 -17.90 6.25
N ILE A 143 -4.78 -18.13 7.38
CA ILE A 143 -6.17 -17.70 7.58
C ILE A 143 -6.23 -16.16 7.53
N GLY A 144 -7.11 -15.63 6.70
CA GLY A 144 -7.27 -14.20 6.43
C GLY A 144 -6.67 -13.73 5.10
N ASP A 145 -5.84 -14.54 4.45
CA ASP A 145 -5.36 -14.26 3.09
C ASP A 145 -6.51 -14.31 2.07
N ILE A 146 -6.40 -13.54 0.99
CA ILE A 146 -7.45 -13.49 -0.05
C ILE A 146 -7.17 -14.52 -1.13
N ALA A 147 -8.13 -15.39 -1.40
CA ALA A 147 -8.06 -16.38 -2.46
C ALA A 147 -8.61 -15.83 -3.79
N TYR A 148 -7.93 -16.20 -4.86
CA TYR A 148 -8.24 -15.87 -6.24
C TYR A 148 -8.21 -17.15 -7.09
N PHE A 149 -8.83 -17.11 -8.26
CA PHE A 149 -8.65 -18.16 -9.27
C PHE A 149 -8.36 -17.60 -10.66
N ASP A 150 -7.66 -18.43 -11.44
CA ASP A 150 -7.55 -18.32 -12.89
C ASP A 150 -8.45 -19.38 -13.54
N ASP A 151 -9.29 -18.96 -14.49
CA ASP A 151 -10.18 -19.84 -15.23
C ASP A 151 -9.47 -20.72 -16.28
N GLY A 152 -8.15 -20.58 -16.42
CA GLY A 152 -7.33 -21.29 -17.40
C GLY A 152 -7.35 -20.65 -18.79
N THR A 153 -8.13 -19.59 -18.97
CA THR A 153 -8.13 -18.73 -20.17
C THR A 153 -7.45 -17.39 -19.91
N GLY A 154 -6.95 -17.16 -18.68
CA GLY A 154 -6.27 -15.95 -18.24
C GLY A 154 -7.20 -14.92 -17.59
N THR A 155 -8.47 -15.28 -17.31
CA THR A 155 -9.36 -14.41 -16.55
C THR A 155 -9.19 -14.67 -15.07
N LEU A 156 -8.81 -13.64 -14.33
CA LEU A 156 -8.66 -13.69 -12.88
C LEU A 156 -9.93 -13.21 -12.18
N ALA A 157 -10.29 -13.87 -11.09
CA ALA A 157 -11.39 -13.45 -10.23
C ALA A 157 -11.07 -13.64 -8.74
N GLU A 158 -11.55 -12.72 -7.91
CA GLU A 158 -11.46 -12.81 -6.46
C GLU A 158 -12.56 -13.73 -5.92
N ILE A 159 -12.18 -14.64 -5.02
CA ILE A 159 -13.12 -15.52 -4.31
C ILE A 159 -13.46 -14.88 -2.96
N GLY A 160 -12.44 -14.49 -2.19
CA GLY A 160 -12.59 -13.84 -0.88
C GLY A 160 -11.63 -14.37 0.19
N PRO A 161 -11.78 -13.93 1.45
CA PRO A 161 -10.86 -14.26 2.54
C PRO A 161 -11.00 -15.70 3.02
N ILE A 162 -9.86 -16.38 3.15
CA ILE A 162 -9.76 -17.74 3.68
C ILE A 162 -10.10 -17.75 5.18
N GLN A 163 -11.08 -18.56 5.56
CA GLN A 163 -11.57 -18.69 6.94
C GLN A 163 -10.98 -19.91 7.66
N SER A 164 -10.73 -20.98 6.92
CA SER A 164 -10.05 -22.16 7.45
C SER A 164 -9.31 -22.89 6.36
N ILE A 165 -8.21 -23.53 6.76
CA ILE A 165 -7.36 -24.36 5.91
C ILE A 165 -7.32 -25.73 6.56
N SER A 166 -7.51 -26.77 5.77
CA SER A 166 -7.29 -28.16 6.18
C SER A 166 -6.21 -28.75 5.30
N GLU A 167 -5.09 -29.13 5.94
CA GLU A 167 -4.03 -29.89 5.30
C GLU A 167 -4.55 -31.20 4.71
N PRO A 168 -3.90 -31.72 3.65
CA PRO A 168 -4.32 -32.96 3.04
C PRO A 168 -4.26 -34.11 4.03
N ASP A 169 -5.34 -34.90 4.04
CA ASP A 169 -5.39 -36.14 4.79
C ASP A 169 -4.47 -37.22 4.18
N VAL A 170 -4.49 -38.43 4.76
CA VAL A 170 -3.70 -39.59 4.27
C VAL A 170 -4.06 -39.98 2.83
N PHE A 171 -5.18 -39.47 2.30
CA PHE A 171 -5.65 -39.67 0.92
C PHE A 171 -5.31 -38.48 0.01
N GLY A 172 -4.55 -37.49 0.48
CA GLY A 172 -4.10 -36.34 -0.31
C GLY A 172 -5.17 -35.28 -0.52
N SER A 173 -6.29 -35.32 0.21
CA SER A 173 -7.40 -34.38 0.02
C SER A 173 -7.33 -33.25 1.03
N GLY A 174 -7.07 -32.03 0.55
CA GLY A 174 -7.06 -30.80 1.36
C GLY A 174 -8.20 -29.86 0.97
N PHE A 175 -8.54 -28.90 1.83
CA PHE A 175 -9.56 -27.90 1.48
C PHE A 175 -9.33 -26.55 2.14
N ILE A 176 -9.84 -25.50 1.49
CA ILE A 176 -10.01 -24.18 2.09
C ILE A 176 -11.49 -23.84 2.17
N VAL A 177 -11.85 -23.05 3.18
CA VAL A 177 -13.23 -22.56 3.37
C VAL A 177 -13.24 -21.05 3.28
N ILE A 178 -14.20 -20.50 2.53
CA ILE A 178 -14.41 -19.08 2.34
C ILE A 178 -15.86 -18.76 2.66
N LYS A 179 -16.09 -17.66 3.37
CA LYS A 179 -17.44 -17.21 3.73
C LYS A 179 -17.82 -16.02 2.85
N ASN A 180 -19.06 -16.03 2.34
CA ASN A 180 -19.61 -15.02 1.45
C ASN A 180 -18.71 -14.77 0.22
N PRO A 181 -18.43 -15.81 -0.60
CA PRO A 181 -17.52 -15.64 -1.72
C PRO A 181 -18.09 -14.68 -2.78
N ALA A 182 -17.20 -13.92 -3.41
CA ALA A 182 -17.54 -13.02 -4.52
C ALA A 182 -17.72 -13.79 -5.85
N ALA A 183 -16.99 -14.89 -6.03
CA ALA A 183 -17.07 -15.77 -7.18
C ALA A 183 -16.86 -17.23 -6.74
N THR A 184 -17.35 -18.18 -7.54
CA THR A 184 -17.20 -19.62 -7.26
C THR A 184 -16.36 -20.27 -8.37
N PRO A 185 -15.17 -20.81 -8.08
CA PRO A 185 -14.37 -21.51 -9.07
C PRO A 185 -15.03 -22.84 -9.47
N ILE A 186 -14.73 -23.29 -10.69
CA ILE A 186 -15.10 -24.61 -11.18
C ILE A 186 -13.92 -25.57 -11.08
N ALA A 187 -14.21 -26.87 -11.20
CA ALA A 187 -13.16 -27.89 -11.33
C ALA A 187 -12.21 -27.50 -12.48
N THR A 188 -10.91 -27.73 -12.28
CA THR A 188 -9.77 -27.33 -13.14
C THR A 188 -9.36 -25.87 -13.10
N ASN A 189 -10.02 -24.99 -12.33
CA ASN A 189 -9.49 -23.63 -12.13
C ASN A 189 -8.30 -23.65 -11.18
N PHE A 190 -7.25 -22.90 -11.52
CA PHE A 190 -6.08 -22.79 -10.67
C PHE A 190 -6.34 -21.76 -9.56
N ILE A 191 -6.16 -22.18 -8.31
CA ILE A 191 -6.38 -21.34 -7.13
C ILE A 191 -5.04 -20.87 -6.58
N PHE A 192 -4.97 -19.60 -6.21
CA PHE A 192 -3.84 -19.00 -5.53
C PHE A 192 -4.32 -18.01 -4.47
N ALA A 193 -3.48 -17.72 -3.48
CA ALA A 193 -3.78 -16.77 -2.43
C ALA A 193 -2.75 -15.64 -2.44
N ALA A 194 -3.21 -14.42 -2.16
CA ALA A 194 -2.36 -13.27 -1.95
C ALA A 194 -2.47 -12.79 -0.50
N LYS A 195 -1.32 -12.62 0.14
CA LYS A 195 -1.24 -11.99 1.47
C LYS A 195 -1.54 -10.50 1.40
N ASN A 196 -1.87 -9.92 2.54
CA ASN A 196 -2.08 -8.48 2.66
C ASN A 196 -0.79 -7.71 2.32
N SER A 197 -0.84 -6.87 1.28
CA SER A 197 0.29 -6.08 0.77
C SER A 197 0.92 -5.15 1.81
N VAL A 198 0.14 -4.68 2.78
CA VAL A 198 0.59 -3.81 3.87
C VAL A 198 1.31 -4.62 4.95
N ALA A 199 0.76 -5.78 5.30
CA ALA A 199 1.35 -6.65 6.33
C ALA A 199 2.69 -7.26 5.86
N GLU A 200 2.77 -7.63 4.58
CA GLU A 200 3.99 -8.16 3.94
C GLU A 200 4.90 -7.05 3.38
N SER A 201 4.74 -5.81 3.84
CA SER A 201 5.58 -4.71 3.37
C SER A 201 6.93 -4.71 4.11
N TYR A 202 7.98 -5.19 3.44
CA TYR A 202 9.37 -5.13 3.91
C TYR A 202 10.10 -3.84 3.50
N GLY A 203 9.34 -2.82 3.12
CA GLY A 203 9.81 -1.56 2.55
C GLY A 203 9.60 -1.45 1.04
N LEU A 204 9.97 -0.30 0.48
CA LEU A 204 9.85 0.00 -0.94
C LEU A 204 11.14 -0.37 -1.67
N ARG A 205 11.05 -1.14 -2.76
CA ARG A 205 12.23 -1.50 -3.59
C ARG A 205 12.32 -0.57 -4.78
N GLY A 206 13.52 -0.16 -5.17
CA GLY A 206 13.74 0.61 -6.40
C GLY A 206 15.12 1.24 -6.50
N HIS A 207 15.44 1.82 -7.64
CA HIS A 207 16.69 2.56 -7.84
C HIS A 207 16.65 3.96 -7.24
N TYR A 208 15.46 4.57 -7.25
CA TYR A 208 15.13 5.86 -6.66
C TYR A 208 13.78 5.76 -5.93
N ASN A 209 13.47 6.76 -5.12
CA ASN A 209 12.16 6.92 -4.52
C ASN A 209 11.73 8.38 -4.65
N ASP A 210 10.71 8.64 -5.48
CA ASP A 210 10.06 9.95 -5.59
C ASP A 210 9.02 10.08 -4.47
N VAL A 211 9.24 11.05 -3.59
CA VAL A 211 8.43 11.25 -2.39
C VAL A 211 7.70 12.58 -2.50
N THR A 212 6.37 12.51 -2.39
CA THR A 212 5.50 13.67 -2.26
C THR A 212 4.93 13.72 -0.85
N LEU A 213 5.34 14.72 -0.08
CA LEU A 213 4.75 15.02 1.22
C LEU A 213 3.58 15.99 1.04
N THR A 214 2.42 15.67 1.64
CA THR A 214 1.22 16.51 1.63
C THR A 214 0.76 16.81 3.05
N ASN A 215 0.49 18.09 3.35
CA ASN A 215 -0.12 18.52 4.60
C ASN A 215 -1.38 19.37 4.31
N THR A 216 -2.44 19.11 5.07
CA THR A 216 -3.76 19.73 4.94
C THR A 216 -4.11 20.63 6.13
N ASP A 217 -3.18 20.84 7.05
CA ASP A 217 -3.40 21.67 8.24
C ASP A 217 -3.65 23.12 7.85
N THR A 218 -4.49 23.76 8.65
CA THR A 218 -4.85 25.17 8.51
C THR A 218 -4.06 26.08 9.45
N THR A 219 -3.17 25.50 10.25
CA THR A 219 -2.29 26.19 11.19
C THR A 219 -0.87 26.34 10.63
N VAL A 220 -0.01 27.06 11.35
CA VAL A 220 1.42 27.11 11.00
C VAL A 220 2.03 25.72 11.16
N VAL A 221 2.82 25.30 10.17
CA VAL A 221 3.54 24.04 10.13
C VAL A 221 4.94 24.30 9.59
N ASP A 222 5.94 23.77 10.28
CA ASP A 222 7.33 23.77 9.82
C ASP A 222 7.77 22.35 9.46
N LEU A 223 8.52 22.23 8.36
CA LEU A 223 9.22 21.03 7.92
C LEU A 223 10.67 21.42 7.65
N PHE A 224 11.60 20.87 8.43
CA PHE A 224 13.01 21.21 8.39
C PHE A 224 13.82 20.21 7.56
N ALA A 225 13.52 18.91 7.70
CA ALA A 225 14.20 17.85 6.98
C ALA A 225 13.29 16.63 6.78
N ALA A 226 13.61 15.87 5.74
CA ALA A 226 13.04 14.55 5.49
C ALA A 226 14.18 13.58 5.17
N SER A 227 14.21 12.44 5.87
CA SER A 227 15.22 11.39 5.72
C SER A 227 14.56 10.02 5.59
N SER A 228 15.34 9.04 5.16
CA SER A 228 14.91 7.65 4.98
C SER A 228 16.06 6.71 5.31
N GLU A 229 15.76 5.60 5.99
CA GLU A 229 16.71 4.49 6.13
C GLU A 229 16.74 3.68 4.83
N ILE A 230 17.91 3.66 4.19
CA ILE A 230 18.11 3.04 2.87
C ILE A 230 19.22 1.99 3.00
N PHE A 231 18.99 0.80 2.43
CA PHE A 231 20.03 -0.21 2.28
C PHE A 231 20.05 -0.79 0.86
N LYS A 232 21.21 -1.25 0.43
CA LYS A 232 21.41 -1.91 -0.86
C LYS A 232 20.71 -3.28 -0.86
N SER A 233 19.95 -3.56 -1.91
CA SER A 233 19.37 -4.88 -2.12
C SER A 233 20.44 -5.78 -2.77
N TYR A 234 20.76 -6.89 -2.12
CA TYR A 234 21.58 -7.95 -2.71
C TYR A 234 20.63 -9.02 -3.31
N PRO A 235 20.80 -9.40 -4.59
CA PRO A 235 20.06 -10.51 -5.18
C PRO A 235 20.48 -11.86 -4.60
#